data_AF-A0A3M1WWU2-F1
#
_entry.id   AF-A0A3M1WWU2-F1
#
_cell.length_a   1.000
_cell.length_b   1.000
_cell.length_c   1.000
_cell.angle_alpha   90.00
_cell.angle_beta   90.00
_cell.angle_gamma   90.00
#
_symmetry.space_group_name_H-M   'P 1'
#
loop_
_entity.id
_entity.type
_entity.pdbx_description
1 polymer ?
#
loop_
_entity_poly.entity_id
_entity_poly.type
_entity_poly.pdbx_seq_one_letter_code
_entity_poly.pdbx_strand_id
1 'polypeptide(L)'
;MSDDDDTRPAWDITSWRAPTRGRTSRLTPEVQQAYCEMIAHGATGTLAAKRVGVGTTTIRNWILRGARDIQSGKDSIYRTFKEAVDFAEAQQAARMLNNIEQAATRDWKASAWMLERRHGYTRPPHVERKESITEEEMAFLASLETTDD
;
A
#
# COMPACT_ATOMS: atom_id res chain seq x y z
N MET A 1 -32.93 -67.67 12.32
CA MET A 1 -33.79 -67.46 11.15
C MET A 1 -34.97 -66.64 11.65
N SER A 2 -34.77 -65.33 11.60
CA SER A 2 -35.67 -64.19 11.89
C SER A 2 -34.77 -62.98 11.68
N ASP A 3 -35.06 -62.19 10.64
CA ASP A 3 -35.59 -60.82 10.79
C ASP A 3 -34.45 -59.89 11.23
N ASP A 4 -33.93 -58.95 10.43
CA ASP A 4 -34.62 -57.77 9.91
C ASP A 4 -33.60 -57.03 9.00
N ASP A 5 -33.99 -56.70 7.78
CA ASP A 5 -34.41 -55.33 7.41
C ASP A 5 -33.21 -54.38 7.16
N ASP A 6 -32.57 -54.59 6.00
CA ASP A 6 -31.57 -53.69 5.42
C ASP A 6 -32.25 -52.51 4.71
N THR A 7 -33.15 -51.82 5.44
CA THR A 7 -33.92 -50.68 4.94
C THR A 7 -33.72 -49.49 5.86
N ARG A 8 -32.49 -48.96 5.93
CA ARG A 8 -32.25 -47.69 6.62
C ARG A 8 -32.54 -46.53 5.67
N PRO A 9 -33.49 -45.63 5.99
CA PRO A 9 -33.86 -44.56 5.10
C PRO A 9 -32.84 -43.41 5.13
N ALA A 10 -32.71 -42.71 4.00
CA ALA A 10 -31.70 -41.68 3.74
C ALA A 10 -31.78 -40.40 4.62
N TRP A 11 -32.56 -40.41 5.71
CA TRP A 11 -32.80 -39.25 6.57
C TRP A 11 -32.28 -39.38 8.02
N ASP A 12 -31.54 -40.45 8.37
CA ASP A 12 -30.93 -40.59 9.71
C ASP A 12 -29.92 -39.46 10.03
N ILE A 13 -30.38 -38.51 10.87
CA ILE A 13 -29.68 -37.30 11.29
C ILE A 13 -28.62 -37.52 12.38
N THR A 14 -28.48 -38.74 12.90
CA THR A 14 -27.59 -39.06 14.04
C THR A 14 -26.10 -39.07 13.65
N SER A 15 -25.78 -38.89 12.37
CA SER A 15 -24.41 -38.77 11.84
C SER A 15 -23.94 -37.34 11.60
N TRP A 16 -24.74 -36.30 11.95
CA TRP A 16 -24.30 -34.91 11.85
C TRP A 16 -23.14 -34.61 12.81
N ARG A 17 -21.91 -34.80 12.33
CA ARG A 17 -20.73 -34.21 12.95
C ARG A 17 -20.74 -32.72 12.58
N ALA A 18 -20.87 -31.85 13.58
CA ALA A 18 -20.58 -30.44 13.41
C ALA A 18 -19.18 -30.30 12.77
N PRO A 19 -19.00 -29.48 11.71
CA PRO A 19 -17.69 -29.29 11.10
C PRO A 19 -16.73 -28.82 12.18
N THR A 20 -15.71 -29.63 12.44
CA THR A 20 -14.67 -29.37 13.43
C THR A 20 -14.13 -27.96 13.21
N ARG A 21 -14.32 -27.12 14.23
CA ARG A 21 -13.91 -25.72 14.24
C ARG A 21 -12.39 -25.67 14.16
N GLY A 22 -11.89 -25.48 12.94
CA GLY A 22 -10.47 -25.47 12.64
C GLY A 22 -10.20 -25.61 11.16
N ARG A 23 -10.87 -24.82 10.30
CA ARG A 23 -10.45 -24.70 8.90
C ARG A 23 -9.05 -24.09 8.93
N THR A 24 -8.03 -24.91 8.74
CA THR A 24 -6.65 -24.48 8.54
C THR A 24 -6.67 -23.31 7.56
N SER A 25 -6.21 -22.14 8.01
CA SER A 25 -6.13 -21.00 7.13
C SER A 25 -5.25 -21.38 5.96
N ARG A 26 -5.67 -21.08 4.71
CA ARG A 26 -4.80 -21.20 3.54
C ARG A 26 -3.50 -20.37 3.65
N LEU A 27 -3.41 -19.49 4.64
CA LEU A 27 -2.20 -18.77 5.02
C LEU A 27 -1.29 -19.73 5.79
N THR A 28 -0.46 -20.45 5.04
CA THR A 28 0.64 -21.24 5.58
C THR A 28 1.94 -20.40 5.55
N PRO A 29 2.97 -20.76 6.34
CA PRO A 29 4.26 -20.07 6.31
C PRO A 29 4.87 -20.02 4.90
N GLU A 30 4.70 -21.08 4.11
CA GLU A 30 5.25 -21.17 2.75
C GLU A 30 4.53 -20.19 1.79
N VAL A 31 3.21 -20.08 1.90
CA VAL A 31 2.42 -19.10 1.14
C VAL A 31 2.80 -17.68 1.52
N GLN A 32 2.97 -17.42 2.82
CA GLN A 32 3.42 -16.12 3.32
C GLN A 32 4.80 -15.77 2.75
N GLN A 33 5.76 -16.67 2.87
CA GLN A 33 7.13 -16.45 2.39
C GLN A 33 7.14 -16.18 0.88
N ALA A 34 6.54 -17.06 0.08
CA ALA A 34 6.51 -16.91 -1.37
C ALA A 34 5.79 -15.63 -1.82
N TYR A 35 4.74 -15.20 -1.10
CA TYR A 35 4.07 -13.93 -1.36
C TYR A 35 4.99 -12.75 -1.05
N CYS A 36 5.61 -12.73 0.14
CA CYS A 36 6.52 -11.66 0.56
C CYS A 36 7.76 -11.55 -0.33
N GLU A 37 8.31 -12.66 -0.81
CA GLU A 37 9.42 -12.66 -1.78
C GLU A 37 9.03 -11.92 -3.06
N MET A 38 7.85 -12.20 -3.63
CA MET A 38 7.35 -11.50 -4.81
C MET A 38 7.20 -9.99 -4.58
N ILE A 39 6.64 -9.59 -3.44
CA ILE A 39 6.50 -8.17 -3.07
C ILE A 39 7.87 -7.50 -2.92
N ALA A 40 8.82 -8.18 -2.29
CA ALA A 40 10.17 -7.68 -2.10
C ALA A 40 10.88 -7.44 -3.46
N HIS A 41 10.55 -8.23 -4.49
CA HIS A 41 11.01 -8.03 -5.87
C HIS A 41 10.26 -6.93 -6.64
N GLY A 42 9.26 -6.27 -6.04
CA GLY A 42 8.47 -5.22 -6.69
C GLY A 42 7.29 -5.74 -7.51
N ALA A 43 6.88 -6.99 -7.31
CA ALA A 43 5.66 -7.49 -7.92
C ALA A 43 4.42 -6.80 -7.33
N THR A 44 3.38 -6.64 -8.15
CA THR A 44 2.08 -6.18 -7.65
C THR A 44 1.44 -7.25 -6.77
N GLY A 45 0.62 -6.85 -5.79
CA GLY A 45 -0.10 -7.80 -4.93
C GLY A 45 -0.97 -8.79 -5.70
N THR A 46 -1.54 -8.37 -6.84
CA THR A 46 -2.29 -9.26 -7.74
C THR A 46 -1.41 -10.33 -8.38
N LEU A 47 -0.20 -9.96 -8.84
CA LEU A 47 0.76 -10.91 -9.42
C LEU A 47 1.30 -11.88 -8.36
N ALA A 48 1.65 -11.37 -7.19
CA ALA A 48 2.07 -12.18 -6.05
C ALA A 48 0.98 -13.17 -5.62
N ALA A 49 -0.28 -12.72 -5.53
CA ALA A 49 -1.43 -13.57 -5.20
C ALA A 49 -1.63 -14.70 -6.22
N LYS A 50 -1.53 -14.40 -7.52
CA LYS A 50 -1.56 -15.40 -8.60
C LYS A 50 -0.41 -16.41 -8.47
N ARG A 51 0.80 -15.96 -8.18
CA ARG A 51 2.01 -16.80 -8.03
C ARG A 51 1.88 -17.82 -6.90
N VAL A 52 1.20 -17.47 -5.81
CA VAL A 52 0.97 -18.37 -4.66
C VAL A 52 -0.36 -19.14 -4.74
N GLY A 53 -1.15 -18.94 -5.80
CA GLY A 53 -2.42 -19.65 -5.99
C GLY A 53 -3.53 -19.23 -5.02
N VAL A 54 -3.47 -18.02 -4.47
CA VAL A 54 -4.48 -17.48 -3.55
C VAL A 54 -5.23 -16.33 -4.23
N GLY A 55 -6.56 -16.31 -4.10
CA GLY A 55 -7.37 -15.22 -4.65
C GLY A 55 -6.98 -13.87 -4.05
N THR A 56 -6.87 -12.82 -4.88
CA THR A 56 -6.45 -11.48 -4.47
C THR A 56 -7.31 -10.91 -3.34
N THR A 57 -8.64 -11.13 -3.40
CA THR A 57 -9.57 -10.71 -2.34
C THR A 57 -9.26 -11.39 -1.00
N THR A 58 -8.83 -12.65 -1.02
CA THR A 58 -8.46 -13.40 0.19
C THR A 58 -7.22 -12.80 0.83
N ILE A 59 -6.17 -12.54 0.05
CA ILE A 59 -4.94 -11.87 0.53
C ILE A 59 -5.29 -10.49 1.11
N ARG A 60 -6.10 -9.70 0.39
CA ARG A 60 -6.54 -8.38 0.85
C ARG A 60 -7.26 -8.47 2.19
N ASN A 61 -8.16 -9.43 2.35
CA ASN A 61 -8.89 -9.64 3.60
C ASN A 61 -7.96 -10.05 4.75
N TRP A 62 -6.92 -10.85 4.48
CA TRP A 62 -5.88 -11.18 5.46
C TRP A 62 -5.08 -9.96 5.89
N ILE A 63 -4.66 -9.12 4.94
CA ILE A 63 -3.95 -7.86 5.20
C ILE A 63 -4.81 -6.90 6.04
N LEU A 64 -6.08 -6.71 5.67
CA LEU A 64 -7.02 -5.85 6.41
C LEU A 64 -7.31 -6.38 7.81
N ARG A 65 -7.36 -7.70 7.98
CA ARG A 65 -7.49 -8.33 9.29
C ARG A 65 -6.22 -8.13 10.12
N GLY A 66 -5.04 -8.31 9.53
CA GLY A 66 -3.75 -8.05 10.16
C GLY A 66 -3.62 -6.61 10.65
N ALA A 67 -4.03 -5.64 9.84
CA ALA A 67 -4.04 -4.22 10.22
C ALA A 67 -4.94 -3.94 11.45
N ARG A 68 -6.13 -4.57 11.52
CA ARG A 68 -7.00 -4.48 12.70
C ARG A 68 -6.39 -5.16 13.93
N ASP A 69 -5.78 -6.34 13.73
CA ASP A 69 -5.12 -7.08 14.81
C ASP A 69 -3.95 -6.24 15.39
N ILE A 70 -3.13 -5.60 14.55
CA ILE A 70 -2.09 -4.62 14.96
C ILE A 70 -2.69 -3.49 15.79
N GLN A 71 -3.76 -2.85 15.30
CA GLN A 71 -4.40 -1.72 15.99
C GLN A 71 -4.95 -2.12 17.37
N SER A 72 -5.46 -3.34 17.50
CA SER A 72 -5.96 -3.89 18.77
C SER A 72 -4.87 -4.50 19.67
N GLY A 73 -3.61 -4.53 19.25
CA GLY A 73 -2.53 -5.21 19.97
C GLY A 73 -2.69 -6.73 20.05
N LYS A 74 -3.50 -7.31 19.16
CA LYS A 74 -3.81 -8.75 19.15
C LYS A 74 -2.72 -9.51 18.43
N ASP A 75 -2.18 -10.52 19.09
CA ASP A 75 -1.25 -11.44 18.45
C ASP A 75 -1.98 -12.47 17.58
N SER A 76 -1.63 -12.53 16.30
CA SER A 76 -2.31 -13.36 15.31
C SER A 76 -1.43 -13.61 14.09
N ILE A 77 -1.67 -14.73 13.39
CA ILE A 77 -1.00 -15.03 12.11
C ILE A 77 -1.22 -13.93 11.05
N TYR A 78 -2.33 -13.22 11.12
CA TYR A 78 -2.65 -12.15 10.16
C TYR A 78 -1.87 -10.88 10.48
N ARG A 79 -1.63 -10.60 11.77
CA ARG A 79 -0.72 -9.54 12.21
C ARG A 79 0.68 -9.82 11.69
N THR A 80 1.24 -11.01 11.96
CA THR A 80 2.58 -11.39 11.49
C THR A 80 2.69 -11.34 9.97
N PHE A 81 1.65 -11.79 9.25
CA PHE A 81 1.61 -11.69 7.79
C PHE A 81 1.64 -10.23 7.31
N LYS A 82 0.85 -9.34 7.92
CA LYS A 82 0.85 -7.91 7.57
C LYS A 82 2.21 -7.25 7.82
N GLU A 83 2.79 -7.48 9.00
CA GLU A 83 4.13 -6.97 9.34
C GLU A 83 5.19 -7.49 8.35
N ALA A 84 5.10 -8.76 7.94
CA ALA A 84 5.99 -9.34 6.93
C ALA A 84 5.82 -8.71 5.54
N VAL A 85 4.59 -8.37 5.14
CA VAL A 85 4.32 -7.67 3.87
C VAL A 85 4.91 -6.26 3.93
N ASP A 86 4.72 -5.52 5.03
CA ASP A 86 5.27 -4.18 5.20
C ASP A 86 6.81 -4.20 5.15
N PHE A 87 7.41 -5.19 5.78
CA PHE A 87 8.86 -5.41 5.71
C PHE A 87 9.33 -5.71 4.29
N ALA A 88 8.59 -6.51 3.51
CA ALA A 88 8.91 -6.79 2.12
C ALA A 88 8.82 -5.53 1.24
N GLU A 89 7.80 -4.69 1.43
CA GLU A 89 7.65 -3.41 0.73
C GLU A 89 8.80 -2.45 1.06
N ALA A 90 9.16 -2.34 2.34
CA ALA A 90 10.31 -1.53 2.77
C ALA A 90 11.64 -2.00 2.15
N GLN A 91 11.86 -3.32 2.09
CA GLN A 91 13.04 -3.90 1.43
C GLN A 91 13.07 -3.61 -0.07
N GLN A 92 11.92 -3.65 -0.74
CA GLN A 92 11.81 -3.32 -2.15
C GLN A 92 12.17 -1.84 -2.39
N ALA A 93 11.60 -0.94 -1.60
CA ALA A 93 11.89 0.48 -1.68
C ALA A 93 13.37 0.77 -1.45
N ALA A 94 13.99 0.17 -0.42
CA ALA A 94 15.42 0.29 -0.15
C ALA A 94 16.29 -0.18 -1.34
N ARG A 95 15.94 -1.31 -1.97
CA ARG A 95 16.65 -1.80 -3.16
C ARG A 95 16.54 -0.82 -4.34
N MET A 96 15.35 -0.27 -4.58
CA MET A 96 15.18 0.71 -5.66
C MET A 96 15.94 2.01 -5.38
N LEU A 97 15.94 2.48 -4.13
CA LEU A 97 16.73 3.65 -3.73
C LEU A 97 18.22 3.42 -3.96
N ASN A 98 18.75 2.25 -3.60
CA ASN A 98 20.14 1.90 -3.87
C ASN A 98 20.46 1.87 -5.38
N ASN A 99 19.53 1.42 -6.22
CA ASN A 99 19.71 1.47 -7.68
C ASN A 99 19.78 2.92 -8.19
N ILE A 100 18.94 3.81 -7.64
CA ILE A 100 18.95 5.24 -7.99
C ILE A 100 20.25 5.90 -7.50
N GLU A 101 20.71 5.57 -6.30
CA GLU A 101 21.99 6.05 -5.76
C GLU A 101 23.18 5.61 -6.61
N GLN A 102 23.18 4.36 -7.09
CA GLN A 102 24.19 3.90 -8.05
C GLN A 102 24.11 4.67 -9.39
N ALA A 103 22.91 4.92 -9.91
CA ALA A 103 22.72 5.70 -11.13
C ALA A 103 23.20 7.15 -10.97
N ALA A 104 23.02 7.74 -9.78
CA ALA A 104 23.48 9.08 -9.43
C ALA A 104 24.99 9.28 -9.55
N THR A 105 25.78 8.22 -9.50
CA THR A 105 27.24 8.31 -9.75
C THR A 105 27.59 8.70 -11.18
N ARG A 106 26.66 8.50 -12.13
CA ARG A 106 26.86 8.76 -13.57
C ARG A 106 25.93 9.84 -14.13
N ASP A 107 24.74 9.98 -13.57
CA ASP A 107 23.75 10.97 -13.98
C ASP A 107 23.29 11.81 -12.78
N TRP A 108 23.67 13.08 -12.77
CA TRP A 108 23.29 14.03 -11.72
C TRP A 108 21.77 14.17 -11.55
N LYS A 109 20.97 13.86 -12.60
CA LYS A 109 19.51 13.92 -12.53
C LYS A 109 18.94 12.97 -11.48
N ALA A 110 19.58 11.82 -11.24
CA ALA A 110 19.15 10.89 -10.19
C ALA A 110 19.35 11.50 -8.78
N SER A 111 20.46 12.21 -8.54
CA SER A 111 20.65 12.99 -7.30
C SER A 111 19.65 14.14 -7.19
N ALA A 112 19.41 14.88 -8.29
CA ALA A 112 18.45 15.99 -8.30
C ALA A 112 17.03 15.50 -7.96
N TRP A 113 16.60 14.38 -8.56
CA TRP A 113 15.30 13.75 -8.28
C TRP A 113 15.13 13.38 -6.80
N MET A 114 16.19 12.88 -6.15
CA MET A 114 16.19 12.57 -4.72
C MET A 114 16.10 13.84 -3.85
N LEU A 115 16.85 14.89 -4.20
CA LEU A 115 16.86 16.15 -3.46
C LEU A 115 15.51 16.88 -3.55
N GLU A 116 14.88 16.89 -4.73
CA GLU A 116 13.52 17.41 -4.93
C GLU A 116 12.52 16.73 -3.99
N ARG A 117 12.52 15.39 -3.94
CA ARG A 117 11.52 14.61 -3.20
C ARG A 117 11.75 14.56 -1.69
N ARG A 118 13.01 14.51 -1.26
CA ARG A 118 13.35 14.34 0.16
C ARG A 118 13.57 15.65 0.88
N HIS A 119 14.12 16.64 0.19
CA HIS A 119 14.55 17.91 0.78
C HIS A 119 13.78 19.11 0.22
N GLY A 120 12.86 18.90 -0.72
CA GLY A 120 12.06 19.98 -1.31
C GLY A 120 12.88 20.93 -2.15
N TYR A 121 14.02 20.48 -2.68
CA TYR A 121 14.88 21.32 -3.51
C TYR A 121 14.17 21.58 -4.83
N THR A 122 13.55 22.75 -4.95
CA THR A 122 12.89 23.19 -6.16
C THR A 122 13.34 24.60 -6.48
N ARG A 123 13.37 24.95 -7.77
CA ARG A 123 13.50 26.35 -8.16
C ARG A 123 12.13 27.00 -7.94
N PRO A 124 11.99 28.01 -7.05
CA PRO A 124 10.73 28.70 -6.90
C PRO A 124 10.30 29.29 -8.25
N PRO A 125 9.00 29.23 -8.59
CA PRO A 125 8.51 29.78 -9.84
C PRO A 125 8.87 31.26 -9.92
N HIS A 126 9.26 31.72 -11.11
CA HIS A 126 9.44 33.14 -11.34
C HIS A 126 8.05 33.80 -11.30
N VAL A 127 7.77 34.54 -10.23
CA VAL A 127 6.55 35.34 -10.11
C VAL A 127 6.82 36.67 -10.79
N GLU A 128 6.38 36.82 -12.04
CA GLU A 128 6.24 38.14 -12.64
C GLU A 128 5.16 38.90 -11.86
N ARG A 129 5.60 39.75 -10.92
CA ARG A 129 4.70 40.66 -10.23
C ARG A 129 4.27 41.71 -11.25
N LYS A 130 3.10 41.53 -11.85
CA LYS A 130 2.47 42.60 -12.63
C LYS A 130 2.02 43.66 -11.64
N GLU A 131 2.84 44.69 -11.46
CA GLU A 131 2.41 45.93 -10.83
C GLU A 131 1.44 46.61 -11.81
N SER A 132 0.17 46.22 -11.78
CA SER A 132 -0.88 47.02 -12.39
C SER A 132 -1.12 48.21 -11.47
N ILE A 133 -0.44 49.32 -11.74
CA ILE A 133 -0.83 50.60 -11.15
C ILE A 133 -2.28 50.83 -11.58
N THR A 134 -3.17 50.97 -10.59
CA THR A 134 -4.58 51.21 -10.88
C THR A 134 -4.75 52.61 -11.47
N GLU A 135 -5.76 52.82 -12.33
CA GLU A 135 -6.07 54.14 -12.88
C GLU A 135 -6.30 55.19 -11.78
N GLU A 136 -6.79 54.75 -10.62
CA GLU A 136 -6.96 55.58 -9.42
C GLU A 136 -5.63 56.03 -8.81
N GLU A 137 -4.62 55.15 -8.75
CA GLU A 137 -3.28 55.50 -8.28
C GLU A 137 -2.55 56.43 -9.27
N MET A 138 -2.75 56.22 -10.58
CA MET A 138 -2.24 57.14 -11.61
C MET A 138 -2.89 58.53 -11.52
N ALA A 139 -4.20 58.57 -11.31
CA ALA A 139 -4.94 59.83 -11.14
C ALA A 139 -4.54 60.55 -9.84
N PHE A 140 -4.31 59.80 -8.76
CA PHE A 140 -3.84 60.35 -7.48
C PHE A 140 -2.46 60.98 -7.59
N LEU A 141 -1.50 60.29 -8.25
CA LEU A 141 -0.15 60.82 -8.47
C LEU A 141 -0.17 62.05 -9.39
N ALA A 142 -0.99 62.05 -10.44
CA ALA A 142 -1.15 63.20 -11.31
C ALA A 142 -1.74 64.43 -10.59
N SER A 143 -2.60 64.23 -9.59
CA SER A 143 -3.18 65.33 -8.79
C SER A 143 -2.20 65.98 -7.83
N LEU A 144 -1.16 65.24 -7.40
CA LEU A 144 -0.09 65.77 -6.54
C LEU A 144 0.88 66.66 -7.32
N GLU A 145 1.08 66.42 -8.62
CA GLU A 145 1.95 67.24 -9.48
C GLU A 145 1.31 68.60 -9.86
N THR A 146 -0.01 68.75 -9.78
CA THR A 146 -0.72 69.98 -10.20
C THR A 146 -0.90 71.04 -9.11
N THR A 147 -0.32 70.87 -7.91
CA THR A 147 -0.53 71.79 -6.77
C THR A 147 0.63 72.77 -6.53
N ASP A 148 1.70 72.72 -7.34
CA ASP A 148 2.84 73.64 -7.28
C ASP A 148 2.83 74.65 -8.45
N ASP A 149 1.82 75.52 -8.52
CA ASP A 149 1.88 76.80 -9.26
C ASP A 149 1.01 77.88 -8.56
#